data_AF-A0A7Y0HZF6-F1
#
_entry.id   AF-A0A7Y0HZF6-F1
#
_cell.length_a   1.000
_cell.length_b   1.000
_cell.length_c   1.000
_cell.angle_alpha   90.00
_cell.angle_beta   90.00
_cell.angle_gamma   90.00
#
_symmetry.space_group_name_H-M   'P 1'
#
loop_
_entity.id
_entity.type
_entity.pdbx_description
1 polymer ?
#
loop_
_entity_poly.entity_id
_entity_poly.type
_entity_poly.pdbx_seq_one_letter_code
_entity_poly.pdbx_strand_id
1 'polypeptide(L)'
;MSDAMADGEVLWTQRKRNWCRTPFTFTTYTLTAEELAVKSGVLRETFDVTKLFRVVDMTITRTLLQRLFGLSTITLETRDQSSNGQTVLRNVIHGFEVRRIIQHAVDESRNVNRVSTREFMGDGYDGGDGGAVDGYGTDGYDADSPDQY
;
A
#
# COMPACT_ATOMS: atom_id res chain seq x y z
N MET A 1 10.09 -16.88 17.95
CA MET A 1 9.18 -15.87 18.52
C MET A 1 9.32 -14.62 17.69
N SER A 2 8.54 -14.53 16.60
CA SER A 2 8.52 -13.38 15.70
C SER A 2 7.77 -12.24 16.39
N ASP A 3 8.48 -11.17 16.73
CA ASP A 3 7.93 -9.88 17.14
C ASP A 3 7.41 -9.11 15.90
N ALA A 4 6.75 -9.83 14.99
CA ALA A 4 6.22 -9.26 13.76
C ALA A 4 4.75 -8.95 14.01
N MET A 5 4.41 -7.66 14.05
CA MET A 5 3.03 -7.15 14.19
C MET A 5 2.12 -7.53 13.01
N ALA A 6 2.64 -8.29 12.05
CA ALA A 6 2.04 -8.77 10.82
C ALA A 6 2.68 -10.12 10.47
N ASP A 7 1.93 -10.99 9.81
CA ASP A 7 2.43 -12.29 9.37
C ASP A 7 3.30 -12.13 8.10
N GLY A 8 4.40 -12.88 8.03
CA GLY A 8 5.32 -12.90 6.88
C GLY A 8 6.55 -11.98 6.92
N GLU A 9 7.24 -11.86 5.78
CA GLU A 9 8.47 -11.08 5.60
C GLU A 9 8.18 -9.57 5.62
N VAL A 10 8.89 -8.83 6.49
CA VAL A 10 8.72 -7.38 6.62
C VAL A 10 9.48 -6.66 5.50
N LEU A 11 8.74 -6.09 4.55
CA LEU A 11 9.29 -5.32 3.44
C LEU A 11 9.65 -3.89 3.84
N TRP A 12 8.86 -3.31 4.75
CA TRP A 12 9.09 -1.93 5.21
C TRP A 12 8.47 -1.71 6.58
N THR A 13 9.16 -0.96 7.44
CA THR A 13 8.61 -0.49 8.71
C THR A 13 8.95 0.98 8.92
N GLN A 14 7.97 1.76 9.36
CA GLN A 14 8.19 3.15 9.71
C GLN A 14 7.28 3.57 10.85
N ARG A 15 7.88 4.21 11.85
CA ARG A 15 7.14 4.93 12.87
C ARG A 15 6.71 6.29 12.33
N LYS A 16 5.43 6.62 12.51
CA LYS A 16 4.90 7.96 12.24
C LYS A 16 5.79 9.01 12.90
N ARG A 17 6.06 10.12 12.21
CA ARG A 17 6.73 11.29 12.79
C ARG A 17 5.79 12.49 12.75
N ASN A 18 5.91 13.38 13.72
CA ASN A 18 5.22 14.67 13.66
C ASN A 18 6.09 15.70 12.92
N TRP A 19 5.45 16.81 12.52
CA TRP A 19 6.08 17.86 11.72
C TRP A 19 7.20 18.62 12.46
N CYS A 20 7.35 18.42 13.77
CA CYS A 20 8.28 19.16 14.64
C CYS A 20 9.34 18.27 15.30
N ARG A 21 9.76 17.18 14.64
CA ARG A 21 10.94 16.36 15.04
C ARG A 21 10.85 15.70 16.42
N THR A 22 9.72 15.75 17.14
CA THR A 22 9.55 15.14 18.46
C THR A 22 8.88 13.74 18.34
N PRO A 23 9.35 12.72 19.06
CA PRO A 23 8.87 11.35 18.90
C PRO A 23 7.54 11.06 19.63
N PHE A 24 6.60 12.02 19.65
CA PHE A 24 5.32 11.90 20.37
C PHE A 24 4.22 11.16 19.58
N THR A 25 4.59 10.22 18.72
CA THR A 25 3.64 9.39 18.00
C THR A 25 3.92 7.93 18.29
N PHE A 26 2.89 7.23 18.77
CA PHE A 26 2.91 5.80 19.07
C PHE A 26 2.24 5.03 17.94
N THR A 27 2.47 5.49 16.71
CA THR A 27 1.93 4.87 15.50
C THR A 27 3.05 4.27 14.70
N THR A 28 2.98 2.97 14.46
CA THR A 28 3.94 2.21 13.66
C THR A 28 3.21 1.62 12.47
N TYR A 29 3.78 1.83 11.30
CA TYR A 29 3.35 1.24 10.04
C TYR A 29 4.30 0.10 9.71
N THR A 30 3.76 -1.08 9.47
CA THR A 30 4.53 -2.26 9.09
C THR A 30 3.90 -2.84 7.83
N LEU A 31 4.68 -2.91 6.76
CA LEU A 31 4.31 -3.52 5.49
C LEU A 31 5.04 -4.86 5.39
N THR A 32 4.27 -5.94 5.19
CA THR A 32 4.78 -7.26 4.83
C THR A 32 4.45 -7.57 3.37
N ALA A 33 4.88 -8.74 2.89
CA ALA A 33 4.55 -9.21 1.55
C ALA A 33 3.04 -9.45 1.32
N GLU A 34 2.28 -9.67 2.40
CA GLU A 34 0.86 -10.05 2.30
C GLU A 34 -0.10 -9.00 2.88
N GLU A 35 0.35 -8.24 3.89
CA GLU A 35 -0.51 -7.33 4.63
C GLU A 35 0.21 -6.05 5.07
N LEU A 36 -0.58 -5.01 5.26
CA LEU A 36 -0.18 -3.77 5.88
C LEU A 36 -0.81 -3.67 7.26
N ALA A 37 0.02 -3.62 8.29
CA ALA A 37 -0.40 -3.40 9.66
C ALA A 37 -0.13 -1.95 10.12
N VAL A 38 -1.15 -1.37 10.74
CA VAL A 38 -1.10 -0.06 11.39
C VAL A 38 -1.38 -0.26 12.87
N LYS A 39 -0.33 -0.14 13.69
CA LYS A 39 -0.47 -0.10 15.14
C LYS A 39 -0.52 1.35 15.60
N SER A 40 -1.57 1.76 16.31
CA SER A 40 -1.65 3.11 16.88
C SER A 40 -2.25 3.11 18.28
N GLY A 41 -1.69 3.87 19.21
CA GLY A 41 -2.30 4.02 20.54
C GLY A 41 -1.32 4.40 21.63
N VAL A 42 -1.82 5.04 22.69
CA VAL A 42 -1.03 5.37 23.90
C VAL A 42 -1.65 4.72 25.13
N LEU A 43 -2.96 4.93 25.32
CA LEU A 43 -3.75 4.32 26.39
C LEU A 43 -4.67 3.20 25.87
N ARG A 44 -5.16 3.36 24.63
CA ARG A 44 -5.89 2.34 23.88
C ARG A 44 -5.08 2.03 22.64
N GLU A 45 -4.66 0.78 22.48
CA GLU A 45 -3.99 0.30 21.29
C GLU A 45 -5.04 -0.20 20.28
N THR A 46 -4.95 0.32 19.05
CA THR A 46 -5.71 -0.11 17.89
C THR A 46 -4.72 -0.74 16.92
N PHE A 47 -5.02 -1.95 16.49
CA PHE A 47 -4.28 -2.70 15.49
C PHE A 47 -5.21 -2.86 14.28
N ASP A 48 -4.85 -2.22 13.18
CA ASP A 48 -5.58 -2.35 11.91
C ASP A 48 -4.69 -3.12 10.94
N VAL A 49 -5.18 -4.22 10.38
CA VAL A 49 -4.43 -5.06 9.44
C VAL A 49 -5.22 -5.14 8.14
N THR A 50 -4.58 -4.73 7.07
CA THR A 50 -5.15 -4.67 5.72
C THR A 50 -4.42 -5.62 4.80
N LYS A 51 -5.10 -6.63 4.26
CA LYS A 51 -4.51 -7.55 3.28
C LYS A 51 -4.27 -6.84 1.95
N LEU A 52 -3.05 -6.96 1.41
CA LEU A 52 -2.62 -6.24 0.22
C LEU A 52 -3.41 -6.63 -1.04
N PHE A 53 -3.76 -7.91 -1.21
CA PHE A 53 -4.55 -8.35 -2.37
C PHE A 53 -5.95 -7.70 -2.46
N ARG A 54 -6.45 -7.11 -1.36
CA ARG A 54 -7.75 -6.44 -1.29
C ARG A 54 -7.69 -4.94 -1.57
N VAL A 55 -6.50 -4.36 -1.60
CA VAL A 55 -6.29 -2.95 -1.93
C VAL A 55 -6.71 -2.75 -3.39
N VAL A 56 -7.49 -1.72 -3.68
CA VAL A 56 -7.96 -1.36 -5.03
C VAL A 56 -7.11 -0.24 -5.58
N ASP A 57 -7.06 0.85 -4.84
CA ASP A 57 -6.42 2.10 -5.24
C ASP A 57 -5.60 2.68 -4.10
N MET A 58 -4.65 3.54 -4.47
CA MET A 58 -3.77 4.24 -3.55
C MET A 58 -3.58 5.70 -3.95
N THR A 59 -3.98 6.59 -3.04
CA THR A 59 -3.87 8.03 -3.21
C THR A 59 -2.81 8.62 -2.28
N ILE A 60 -1.94 9.50 -2.80
CA ILE A 60 -1.01 10.30 -1.99
C ILE A 60 -1.52 11.74 -1.88
N THR A 61 -1.65 12.25 -0.66
CA THR A 61 -1.96 13.65 -0.39
C THR A 61 -0.86 14.33 0.41
N ARG A 62 -0.52 15.57 0.07
CA ARG A 62 0.50 16.37 0.76
C ARG A 62 -0.01 17.77 1.02
N THR A 63 -0.08 18.17 2.29
CA THR A 63 -0.33 19.57 2.67
C THR A 63 0.92 20.43 2.44
N LEU A 64 0.79 21.76 2.46
CA LEU A 64 1.92 22.69 2.28
C LEU A 64 3.04 22.43 3.31
N LEU A 65 2.69 22.19 4.57
CA LEU A 65 3.66 21.82 5.60
C LEU A 65 4.29 20.46 5.28
N GLN A 66 3.51 19.45 4.90
CA GLN A 66 4.08 18.16 4.53
C GLN A 66 5.04 18.25 3.33
N ARG A 67 4.79 19.15 2.37
CA ARG A 67 5.70 19.41 1.26
C ARG A 67 7.05 19.97 1.75
N LEU A 68 7.02 20.91 2.69
CA LEU A 68 8.22 21.53 3.25
C LEU A 68 9.06 20.54 4.08
N PHE A 69 8.43 19.58 4.77
CA PHE A 69 9.13 18.58 5.61
C PHE A 69 9.37 17.23 4.93
N GLY A 70 9.09 17.09 3.63
CA GLY A 70 9.26 15.81 2.92
C GLY A 70 8.30 14.71 3.37
N LEU A 71 7.19 15.09 4.01
CA LEU A 71 6.14 14.19 4.49
C LEU A 71 5.01 14.06 3.47
N SER A 72 4.19 13.05 3.69
CA SER A 72 3.00 12.76 2.89
C SER A 72 2.01 11.89 3.66
N THR A 73 0.76 11.91 3.22
CA THR A 73 -0.28 11.00 3.67
C THR A 73 -0.60 10.04 2.53
N ILE A 74 -0.57 8.74 2.80
CA ILE A 74 -0.92 7.69 1.85
C ILE A 74 -2.26 7.11 2.31
N THR A 75 -3.20 7.04 1.39
CA THR A 75 -4.54 6.51 1.62
C THR A 75 -4.72 5.30 0.71
N LEU A 76 -5.03 4.16 1.31
CA LEU A 76 -5.28 2.89 0.64
C LEU A 76 -6.76 2.60 0.70
N GLU A 77 -7.38 2.31 -0.44
CA GLU A 77 -8.78 1.93 -0.52
C GLU A 77 -8.89 0.41 -0.69
N THR A 78 -9.79 -0.23 0.06
CA THR A 78 -9.94 -1.69 0.08
C THR A 78 -11.33 -2.11 -0.37
N ARG A 79 -11.44 -3.26 -1.05
CA ARG A 79 -12.74 -3.80 -1.50
C ARG A 79 -13.66 -4.25 -0.37
N ASP A 80 -13.10 -4.62 0.78
CA ASP A 80 -13.85 -5.20 1.90
C ASP A 80 -14.01 -4.18 3.04
N GLN A 81 -15.24 -4.05 3.57
CA GLN A 81 -15.69 -2.98 4.46
C GLN A 81 -15.26 -3.13 5.93
N SER A 82 -14.38 -4.08 6.27
CA SER A 82 -14.18 -4.49 7.67
C SER A 82 -13.61 -3.39 8.60
N SER A 83 -13.06 -2.30 8.05
CA SER A 83 -12.67 -1.08 8.78
C SER A 83 -12.83 0.16 7.88
N ASN A 84 -14.05 0.67 7.69
CA ASN A 84 -14.37 1.84 6.83
C ASN A 84 -13.90 1.76 5.36
N GLY A 85 -13.39 0.61 4.90
CA GLY A 85 -12.88 0.41 3.54
C GLY A 85 -11.63 1.23 3.19
N GLN A 86 -10.96 1.85 4.17
CA GLN A 86 -9.85 2.76 3.91
C GLN A 86 -8.79 2.73 5.02
N THR A 87 -7.53 2.54 4.63
CA THR A 87 -6.37 2.53 5.53
C THR A 87 -5.47 3.73 5.23
N VAL A 88 -5.27 4.59 6.24
CA VAL A 88 -4.59 5.89 6.07
C VAL A 88 -3.27 5.92 6.85
N LEU A 89 -2.16 6.00 6.12
CA LEU A 89 -0.83 6.22 6.67
C LEU A 89 -0.53 7.72 6.65
N ARG A 90 -0.39 8.34 7.83
CA ARG A 90 -0.19 9.78 7.97
C ARG A 90 1.26 10.11 8.28
N ASN A 91 1.77 11.19 7.68
CA ASN A 91 3.13 11.69 7.88
C ASN A 91 4.20 10.62 7.58
N VAL A 92 4.02 9.92 6.47
CA VAL A 92 5.01 9.02 5.88
C VAL A 92 6.10 9.86 5.25
N ILE A 93 7.36 9.53 5.53
CA ILE A 93 8.52 10.19 4.91
C ILE A 93 8.73 9.57 3.53
N HIS A 94 9.00 10.40 2.52
CA HIS A 94 9.21 9.94 1.14
C HIS A 94 8.03 9.11 0.58
N GLY A 95 6.79 9.58 0.73
CA GLY A 95 5.63 8.75 0.36
C GLY A 95 5.55 8.31 -1.09
N PHE A 96 6.25 8.95 -2.03
CA PHE A 96 6.35 8.45 -3.41
C PHE A 96 7.13 7.15 -3.51
N GLU A 97 8.23 7.03 -2.75
CA GLU A 97 9.02 5.81 -2.66
C GLU A 97 8.22 4.73 -1.94
N VAL A 98 7.62 5.06 -0.79
CA VAL A 98 6.78 4.14 -0.03
C VAL A 98 5.60 3.65 -0.86
N ARG A 99 4.97 4.51 -1.67
CA ARG A 99 3.94 4.09 -2.62
C ARG A 99 4.46 3.06 -3.62
N ARG A 100 5.65 3.24 -4.18
CA ARG A 100 6.23 2.26 -5.12
C ARG A 100 6.44 0.91 -4.45
N ILE A 101 6.94 0.90 -3.21
CA ILE A 101 7.13 -0.32 -2.42
C ILE A 101 5.79 -1.00 -2.15
N ILE A 102 4.78 -0.25 -1.69
CA ILE A 102 3.45 -0.81 -1.42
C ILE A 102 2.82 -1.33 -2.72
N GLN A 103 2.96 -0.61 -3.83
CA GLN A 103 2.42 -1.04 -5.12
C GLN A 103 3.02 -2.37 -5.56
N HIS A 104 4.34 -2.50 -5.50
CA HIS A 104 5.03 -3.75 -5.81
C HIS A 104 4.53 -4.90 -4.94
N ALA A 105 4.43 -4.69 -3.63
CA ALA A 105 3.93 -5.70 -2.69
C ALA A 105 2.45 -6.09 -2.98
N VAL A 106 1.61 -5.13 -3.37
CA VAL A 106 0.22 -5.40 -3.77
C VAL A 106 0.16 -6.26 -5.04
N ASP A 107 0.96 -5.94 -6.05
CA ASP A 107 0.99 -6.68 -7.31
C ASP A 107 1.51 -8.11 -7.12
N GLU A 108 2.54 -8.27 -6.28
CA GLU A 108 3.08 -9.57 -5.90
C GLU A 108 2.06 -10.41 -5.10
N SER A 109 1.43 -9.82 -4.08
CA SER A 109 0.37 -10.46 -3.30
C SER A 109 -0.80 -10.92 -4.17
N ARG A 110 -1.20 -10.10 -5.16
CA ARG A 110 -2.22 -10.47 -6.15
C ARG A 110 -1.77 -11.59 -7.07
N ASN A 111 -0.52 -11.58 -7.53
CA ASN A 111 0.02 -12.63 -8.38
C ASN A 111 0.01 -13.98 -7.66
N VAL A 112 0.50 -14.03 -6.42
CA VAL A 112 0.50 -15.24 -5.59
C VAL A 112 -0.92 -15.79 -5.40
N ASN A 113 -1.88 -14.92 -5.07
CA ASN A 113 -3.27 -15.34 -4.88
C ASN A 113 -3.94 -15.84 -6.18
N ARG A 114 -3.60 -15.21 -7.32
CA ARG A 114 -4.09 -15.60 -8.65
C ARG A 114 -3.50 -16.94 -9.10
N VAL A 115 -2.22 -17.19 -8.81
CA VAL A 115 -1.56 -18.48 -9.07
C VAL A 115 -2.23 -19.58 -8.24
N SER A 116 -2.41 -19.35 -6.93
CA SER A 116 -3.10 -20.32 -6.05
C SER A 116 -4.52 -20.66 -6.54
N THR A 117 -5.29 -19.67 -7.01
CA THR A 117 -6.63 -19.91 -7.58
C THR A 117 -6.57 -20.80 -8.84
N ARG A 118 -5.57 -20.60 -9.71
CA ARG A 118 -5.41 -21.38 -10.94
C ARG A 118 -4.96 -22.81 -10.66
N GLU A 119 -4.15 -23.03 -9.64
CA GLU A 119 -3.72 -24.37 -9.22
C GLU A 119 -4.88 -25.18 -8.64
N PHE A 120 -5.83 -24.54 -7.95
CA PHE A 120 -7.04 -25.19 -7.45
C PHE A 120 -8.13 -25.43 -8.51
N MET A 121 -8.09 -24.74 -9.66
CA MET A 121 -9.00 -24.94 -10.79
C MET A 121 -8.40 -25.78 -11.92
N GLY A 122 -7.23 -26.39 -11.70
CA GLY A 122 -6.46 -27.10 -12.74
C GLY A 122 -6.94 -28.51 -13.10
N ASP A 123 -7.92 -29.08 -12.40
CA ASP A 123 -8.35 -30.49 -12.61
C ASP A 123 -9.83 -30.68 -12.99
N GLY A 124 -10.44 -29.70 -13.65
CA GLY A 124 -11.74 -29.92 -14.28
C GLY A 124 -12.28 -28.69 -14.98
N TYR A 125 -13.11 -28.93 -16.00
CA TYR A 125 -13.98 -27.99 -16.74
C TYR A 125 -13.29 -26.98 -17.69
N ASP A 126 -13.16 -27.45 -18.93
CA ASP A 126 -13.23 -26.66 -20.17
C ASP A 126 -14.57 -25.89 -20.23
N GLY A 127 -14.54 -24.59 -20.53
CA GLY A 127 -15.74 -23.83 -20.89
C GLY A 127 -15.75 -22.34 -20.53
N GLY A 128 -15.46 -21.48 -21.51
CA GLY A 128 -16.22 -20.23 -21.76
C GLY A 128 -15.80 -18.95 -21.02
N ASP A 129 -15.39 -17.96 -21.83
CA ASP A 129 -15.63 -16.50 -21.74
C ASP A 129 -15.51 -15.78 -20.37
N GLY A 130 -14.60 -14.80 -20.28
CA GLY A 130 -14.60 -13.89 -19.13
C GLY A 130 -13.47 -12.86 -19.08
N GLY A 131 -13.72 -11.69 -19.67
CA GLY A 131 -13.28 -10.41 -19.11
C GLY A 131 -11.92 -9.88 -19.57
N ALA A 132 -11.98 -8.85 -20.42
CA ALA A 132 -10.87 -7.96 -20.74
C ALA A 132 -10.12 -7.53 -19.47
N VAL A 133 -8.79 -7.65 -19.51
CA VAL A 133 -7.92 -7.03 -18.53
C VAL A 133 -7.62 -5.63 -19.02
N ASP A 134 -8.16 -4.65 -18.31
CA ASP A 134 -7.84 -3.24 -18.49
C ASP A 134 -6.37 -3.06 -18.09
N GLY A 135 -5.49 -3.12 -19.08
CA GLY A 135 -4.09 -2.76 -18.90
C GLY A 135 -4.02 -1.28 -18.59
N TYR A 136 -3.65 -0.93 -17.35
CA TYR A 136 -3.18 0.42 -17.06
C TYR A 136 -1.92 0.65 -17.90
N GLY A 137 -2.12 1.30 -19.03
CA GLY A 137 -1.05 1.83 -19.86
C GLY A 137 -0.17 2.71 -18.99
N THR A 138 1.12 2.39 -18.95
CA THR A 138 2.12 3.32 -18.49
C THR A 138 2.14 4.46 -19.50
N ASP A 139 1.45 5.56 -19.19
CA ASP A 139 1.52 6.77 -19.98
C ASP A 139 2.99 7.20 -20.06
N GLY A 140 3.54 7.09 -21.27
CA GLY A 140 4.85 7.56 -21.62
C GLY A 140 4.91 9.06 -21.40
N TYR A 141 5.80 9.51 -20.54
CA TYR A 141 6.24 10.89 -20.52
C TYR A 141 7.06 11.13 -21.79
N ASP A 142 6.39 11.50 -22.89
CA ASP A 142 7.03 12.18 -24.01
C ASP A 142 7.50 13.54 -23.50
N ALA A 143 8.79 13.61 -23.16
CA ALA A 143 9.47 14.84 -22.86
C ALA A 143 9.59 15.63 -24.18
N ASP A 144 8.71 16.62 -24.29
CA ASP A 144 8.76 17.78 -25.16
C ASP A 144 10.20 18.18 -25.54
N SER A 145 10.50 18.11 -26.83
CA SER A 145 11.77 18.57 -27.40
C SER A 145 11.78 20.10 -27.37
N PRO A 146 12.81 20.77 -26.84
CA PRO A 146 12.86 22.22 -26.88
C PRO A 146 13.12 22.70 -28.31
N ASP A 147 12.21 23.54 -28.80
CA ASP A 147 12.32 24.31 -30.03
C ASP A 147 13.64 25.10 -30.06
N GLN A 148 14.45 24.82 -31.08
CA GLN A 148 15.64 25.60 -31.42
C GLN A 148 15.21 26.84 -32.22
N TYR A 149 15.59 28.02 -31.73
CA TYR A 149 15.67 29.25 -32.52
C TYR A 149 17.11 29.48 -32.99
#